data_AF-A0A6V8LLZ8-F1
#
_entry.id   AF-A0A6V8LLZ8-F1
#
_cell.length_a   1.000
_cell.length_b   1.000
_cell.length_c   1.000
_cell.angle_alpha   90.00
_cell.angle_beta   90.00
_cell.angle_gamma   90.00
#
_symmetry.space_group_name_H-M   'P 1'
#
loop_
_entity.id
_entity.type
_entity.pdbx_description
1 polymer ?
#
loop_
_entity_poly.entity_id
_entity_poly.type
_entity_poly.pdbx_seq_one_letter_code
_entity_poly.pdbx_strand_id
1 'polypeptide(L)'
;MKRFSLIVCCALLLAPLVWPQGLGLLGLGVHPRAADAPGPWPPASLAVTDFQAWATRTATAYADNFPFRESMIRTLNRLRLAVWGESPMRTLIRGRECWWFYNDEMALEDWMGATRFDPQELADNVRLHQERRDWLAARGIAMLVVIVPNKKTVYGEFLPSSLRKMRETTRLDQLARAMEEGGIPFLDLRPVMLRAKAVRQAYWKTDSHWNEWGALAGCSAIVEKLRERFPAMPPLDPAAYTAVAENTPGGDLAAMMLLENQLPEANVRMVPHAPHRAHDAPPPPWKDPADLPGRRRIVKAVDDNSLPRALFFRDSFGSQAIPFLAERFRRSVFLWTHRFNPGVVLAERPDVVIFEAAERYQHAIFSPSEGGRP
;
A
#
# COMPACT_ATOMS: atom_id res chain seq x y z
N MET A 1 9.11 19.24 -43.49
CA MET A 1 9.50 18.79 -42.12
C MET A 1 8.29 18.47 -41.24
N LYS A 2 7.34 19.40 -40.97
CA LYS A 2 6.17 19.12 -40.09
C LYS A 2 5.29 17.92 -40.51
N ARG A 3 5.07 17.72 -41.82
CA ARG A 3 4.31 16.56 -42.36
C ARG A 3 5.06 15.23 -42.20
N PHE A 4 6.39 15.25 -42.27
CA PHE A 4 7.23 14.07 -42.10
C PHE A 4 7.23 13.61 -40.64
N SER A 5 7.33 14.56 -39.69
CA SER A 5 7.20 14.28 -38.26
C SER A 5 5.82 13.76 -37.87
N LEU A 6 4.75 14.25 -38.51
CA LEU A 6 3.39 13.75 -38.27
C LEU A 6 3.22 12.30 -38.78
N ILE A 7 3.75 12.00 -39.96
CA ILE A 7 3.71 10.64 -40.55
C ILE A 7 4.52 9.65 -39.70
N VAL A 8 5.70 10.05 -39.20
CA VAL A 8 6.51 9.20 -38.31
C VAL A 8 5.82 8.99 -36.97
N CYS A 9 5.20 10.02 -36.37
CA CYS A 9 4.40 9.87 -35.16
C CYS A 9 3.17 8.96 -35.38
N CYS A 10 2.44 9.14 -36.48
CA CYS A 10 1.32 8.26 -36.83
C CYS A 10 1.78 6.83 -37.09
N ALA A 11 2.90 6.62 -37.80
CA ALA A 11 3.46 5.30 -38.04
C ALA A 11 3.95 4.63 -36.74
N LEU A 12 4.53 5.38 -35.80
CA LEU A 12 4.95 4.86 -34.49
C LEU A 12 3.76 4.61 -33.54
N LEU A 13 2.66 5.34 -33.70
CA LEU A 13 1.40 5.11 -32.96
C LEU A 13 0.60 3.94 -33.54
N LEU A 14 0.68 3.72 -34.86
CA LEU A 14 -0.02 2.65 -35.58
C LEU A 14 0.79 1.35 -35.69
N ALA A 15 2.12 1.40 -35.60
CA ALA A 15 2.95 0.19 -35.63
C ALA A 15 2.59 -0.82 -34.52
N PRO A 16 2.29 -0.40 -33.27
CA PRO A 16 1.79 -1.30 -32.23
C PRO A 16 0.36 -1.83 -32.49
N LEU A 17 -0.44 -1.16 -33.33
CA LEU A 17 -1.76 -1.65 -33.75
C LEU A 17 -1.64 -2.80 -34.77
N VAL A 18 -0.64 -2.74 -35.65
CA VAL A 18 -0.50 -3.66 -36.80
C VAL A 18 0.48 -4.80 -36.54
N TRP A 19 1.58 -4.54 -35.82
CA TRP A 19 2.67 -5.50 -35.60
C TRP A 19 2.26 -6.75 -34.80
N PRO A 20 1.49 -6.65 -33.70
CA PRO A 20 1.02 -7.82 -32.97
C PRO A 20 -0.01 -8.64 -33.75
N GLN A 21 -0.81 -8.01 -34.62
CA GLN A 21 -1.76 -8.71 -35.49
C GLN A 21 -1.03 -9.55 -36.55
N GLY A 22 0.06 -9.03 -37.12
CA GLY A 22 0.94 -9.77 -38.03
C GLY A 22 1.62 -10.97 -37.36
N LEU A 23 2.03 -10.83 -36.10
CA LEU A 23 2.61 -11.95 -35.32
C LEU A 23 1.56 -12.99 -34.91
N GLY A 24 0.32 -12.57 -34.63
CA GLY A 24 -0.81 -13.47 -34.39
C GLY A 24 -1.19 -14.31 -35.61
N LEU A 25 -1.15 -13.72 -36.81
CA LEU A 25 -1.35 -14.42 -38.08
C LEU A 25 -0.25 -15.46 -38.37
N LEU A 26 0.93 -15.30 -37.78
CA LEU A 26 2.06 -16.24 -37.87
C LEU A 26 2.09 -17.28 -36.73
N GLY A 27 1.09 -17.27 -35.83
CA GLY A 27 1.01 -18.22 -34.72
C GLY A 27 2.01 -17.95 -33.58
N LEU A 28 2.62 -16.76 -33.55
CA LEU A 28 3.66 -16.38 -32.58
C LEU A 28 3.12 -15.47 -31.44
N GLY A 29 1.81 -15.42 -31.27
CA GLY A 29 1.14 -14.56 -30.29
C GLY A 29 1.27 -15.06 -28.85
N VAL A 30 1.47 -14.15 -27.90
CA VAL A 30 1.41 -14.45 -26.46
C VAL A 30 -0.05 -14.50 -26.04
N HIS A 31 -0.50 -15.63 -25.49
CA HIS A 31 -1.84 -15.79 -24.94
C HIS A 31 -2.06 -14.86 -23.72
N PRO A 32 -3.13 -14.06 -23.68
CA PRO A 32 -3.52 -13.35 -22.47
C PRO A 32 -3.84 -14.35 -21.36
N ARG A 33 -3.36 -14.09 -20.14
CA ARG A 33 -3.88 -14.78 -18.95
C ARG A 33 -5.28 -14.24 -18.64
N ALA A 34 -6.18 -15.16 -18.35
CA ALA A 34 -7.57 -14.90 -18.01
C ALA A 34 -7.69 -13.96 -16.80
N ALA A 35 -8.15 -12.73 -17.05
CA ALA A 35 -8.79 -11.89 -16.07
C ALA A 35 -10.06 -11.36 -16.75
N ASP A 36 -11.20 -11.81 -16.21
CA ASP A 36 -12.58 -11.58 -16.63
C ASP A 36 -12.93 -12.01 -18.05
N ALA A 37 -13.88 -12.96 -18.17
CA ALA A 37 -14.44 -13.33 -19.46
C ALA A 37 -15.09 -12.06 -20.05
N PRO A 38 -14.60 -11.56 -21.19
CA PRO A 38 -15.09 -10.29 -21.71
C PRO A 38 -16.58 -10.40 -22.06
N GLY A 39 -17.31 -9.29 -21.89
CA GLY A 39 -18.74 -9.24 -22.19
C GLY A 39 -19.03 -9.68 -23.63
N PRO A 40 -20.17 -10.37 -23.87
CA PRO A 40 -20.50 -10.88 -25.19
C PRO A 40 -20.66 -9.73 -26.20
N TRP A 41 -20.12 -9.93 -27.40
CA TRP A 41 -20.33 -9.00 -28.51
C TRP A 41 -21.83 -8.85 -28.80
N PRO A 42 -22.36 -7.62 -28.92
CA PRO A 42 -23.73 -7.44 -29.37
C PRO A 42 -23.89 -8.05 -30.77
N PRO A 43 -25.01 -8.75 -31.06
CA PRO A 43 -25.22 -9.38 -32.35
C PRO A 43 -25.17 -8.33 -33.47
N ALA A 44 -24.46 -8.65 -34.56
CA ALA A 44 -24.48 -7.86 -35.77
C ALA A 44 -25.88 -7.95 -36.39
N SER A 45 -26.71 -6.94 -36.17
CA SER A 45 -28.04 -6.83 -36.76
C SER A 45 -28.13 -5.56 -37.59
N LEU A 46 -28.72 -5.66 -38.79
CA LEU A 46 -29.06 -4.51 -39.63
C LEU A 46 -30.35 -3.81 -39.16
N ALA A 47 -31.05 -4.37 -38.17
CA ALA A 47 -32.31 -3.87 -37.62
C ALA A 47 -32.13 -3.35 -36.18
N VAL A 48 -31.15 -2.47 -35.96
CA VAL A 48 -30.95 -1.83 -34.66
C VAL A 48 -32.02 -0.76 -34.46
N THR A 49 -33.04 -1.06 -33.64
CA THR A 49 -34.12 -0.13 -33.30
C THR A 49 -33.69 0.96 -32.31
N ASP A 50 -32.64 0.70 -31.52
CA ASP A 50 -32.01 1.66 -30.61
C ASP A 50 -30.50 1.69 -30.87
N PHE A 51 -30.11 2.59 -31.78
CA PHE A 51 -28.72 2.77 -32.20
C PHE A 51 -27.83 3.23 -31.05
N GLN A 52 -28.35 4.03 -30.13
CA GLN A 52 -27.58 4.55 -29.01
C GLN A 52 -27.23 3.44 -28.02
N ALA A 53 -28.21 2.61 -27.63
CA ALA A 53 -27.94 1.48 -26.76
C ALA A 53 -27.03 0.43 -27.42
N TRP A 54 -27.16 0.19 -28.73
CA TRP A 54 -26.24 -0.67 -29.45
C TRP A 54 -24.83 -0.08 -29.51
N ALA A 55 -24.67 1.21 -29.86
CA ALA A 55 -23.37 1.87 -29.92
C ALA A 55 -22.67 1.88 -28.55
N THR A 56 -23.40 2.14 -27.46
CA THR A 56 -22.86 2.06 -26.10
C THR A 56 -22.40 0.65 -25.78
N ARG A 57 -23.22 -0.39 -26.03
CA ARG A 57 -22.83 -1.79 -25.79
C ARG A 57 -21.64 -2.22 -26.63
N THR A 58 -21.58 -1.82 -27.89
CA THR A 58 -20.46 -2.12 -28.81
C THR A 58 -19.20 -1.39 -28.37
N ALA A 59 -19.28 -0.13 -27.95
CA ALA A 59 -18.14 0.63 -27.44
C ALA A 59 -17.61 0.02 -26.13
N THR A 60 -18.49 -0.40 -25.22
CA THR A 60 -18.12 -1.12 -23.99
C THR A 60 -17.49 -2.48 -24.32
N ALA A 61 -18.13 -3.29 -25.16
CA ALA A 61 -17.57 -4.57 -25.59
C ALA A 61 -16.22 -4.39 -26.29
N TYR A 62 -16.04 -3.39 -27.15
CA TYR A 62 -14.75 -3.09 -27.78
C TYR A 62 -13.69 -2.64 -26.77
N ALA A 63 -14.06 -1.80 -25.79
CA ALA A 63 -13.15 -1.38 -24.73
C ALA A 63 -12.71 -2.57 -23.85
N ASP A 64 -13.63 -3.48 -23.55
CA ASP A 64 -13.42 -4.67 -22.71
C ASP A 64 -12.72 -5.81 -23.47
N ASN A 65 -12.93 -5.91 -24.79
CA ASN A 65 -12.40 -6.98 -25.64
C ASN A 65 -11.18 -6.57 -26.47
N PHE A 66 -10.68 -5.32 -26.42
CA PHE A 66 -9.66 -4.85 -27.37
C PHE A 66 -8.43 -5.78 -27.33
N PRO A 67 -8.24 -6.64 -28.35
CA PRO A 67 -7.20 -7.65 -28.29
C PRO A 67 -5.84 -6.94 -28.34
N PHE A 68 -4.88 -7.45 -27.57
CA PHE A 68 -3.53 -6.90 -27.48
C PHE A 68 -3.40 -5.53 -26.80
N ARG A 69 -4.48 -4.97 -26.21
CA ARG A 69 -4.42 -3.72 -25.41
C ARG A 69 -3.24 -3.72 -24.45
N GLU A 70 -3.15 -4.78 -23.65
CA GLU A 70 -2.09 -4.95 -22.67
C GLU A 70 -0.72 -5.05 -23.34
N SER A 71 -0.56 -5.85 -24.39
CA SER A 71 0.71 -5.99 -25.13
C SER A 71 1.17 -4.67 -25.75
N MET A 72 0.25 -3.83 -26.22
CA MET A 72 0.56 -2.51 -26.75
C MET A 72 1.00 -1.55 -25.65
N ILE A 73 0.26 -1.50 -24.53
CA ILE A 73 0.63 -0.68 -23.37
C ILE A 73 2.00 -1.12 -22.84
N ARG A 74 2.24 -2.43 -22.69
CA ARG A 74 3.53 -2.98 -22.27
C ARG A 74 4.66 -2.58 -23.21
N THR A 75 4.47 -2.72 -24.53
CA THR A 75 5.48 -2.32 -25.53
C THR A 75 5.78 -0.82 -25.46
N LEU A 76 4.75 0.03 -25.38
CA LEU A 76 4.92 1.48 -25.25
C LEU A 76 5.66 1.85 -23.96
N ASN A 77 5.29 1.23 -22.84
CA ASN A 77 5.93 1.48 -21.55
C ASN A 77 7.40 1.06 -21.55
N ARG A 78 7.74 -0.10 -22.15
CA ARG A 78 9.13 -0.54 -22.36
C ARG A 78 9.92 0.47 -23.18
N LEU A 79 9.34 0.95 -24.29
CA LEU A 79 9.98 1.97 -25.13
C LEU A 79 10.21 3.28 -24.38
N ARG A 80 9.21 3.75 -23.61
CA ARG A 80 9.34 4.94 -22.75
C ARG A 80 10.53 4.84 -21.80
N LEU A 81 10.63 3.71 -21.10
CA LEU A 81 11.72 3.45 -20.15
C LEU A 81 13.09 3.28 -20.79
N ALA A 82 13.16 2.59 -21.93
CA ALA A 82 14.41 2.25 -22.60
C ALA A 82 14.99 3.45 -23.36
N VAL A 83 14.14 4.23 -24.04
CA VAL A 83 14.58 5.31 -24.93
C VAL A 83 14.72 6.64 -24.20
N TRP A 84 13.75 7.01 -23.37
CA TRP A 84 13.72 8.34 -22.73
C TRP A 84 14.09 8.31 -21.25
N GLY A 85 14.12 7.13 -20.65
CA GLY A 85 14.37 7.00 -19.23
C GLY A 85 13.19 7.42 -18.34
N GLU A 86 12.07 7.86 -18.93
CA GLU A 86 10.92 8.43 -18.24
C GLU A 86 9.96 7.36 -17.74
N SER A 87 9.36 7.61 -16.57
CA SER A 87 8.25 6.82 -16.08
C SER A 87 7.05 6.93 -17.05
N PRO A 88 6.40 5.82 -17.44
CA PRO A 88 5.18 5.88 -18.22
C PRO A 88 3.99 6.46 -17.44
N MET A 89 4.10 6.56 -16.11
CA MET A 89 3.06 7.06 -15.20
C MET A 89 3.56 8.25 -14.38
N ARG A 90 2.76 9.33 -14.31
CA ARG A 90 3.06 10.51 -13.48
C ARG A 90 3.08 10.22 -11.98
N THR A 91 2.32 9.20 -11.57
CA THR A 91 2.26 8.68 -10.21
C THR A 91 3.48 7.86 -9.81
N LEU A 92 4.50 7.72 -10.67
CA LEU A 92 5.73 6.99 -10.37
C LEU A 92 6.96 7.83 -10.74
N ILE A 93 7.93 7.86 -9.84
CA ILE A 93 9.25 8.47 -10.08
C ILE A 93 10.27 7.35 -10.28
N ARG A 94 11.00 7.43 -11.39
CA ARG A 94 12.19 6.60 -11.59
C ARG A 94 13.35 7.18 -10.79
N GLY A 95 13.86 6.42 -9.85
CA GLY A 95 15.09 6.71 -9.11
C GLY A 95 16.34 6.14 -9.77
N ARG A 96 17.48 6.31 -9.09
CA ARG A 96 18.75 5.65 -9.41
C ARG A 96 18.72 4.18 -8.97
N GLU A 97 19.63 3.37 -9.51
CA GLU A 97 19.85 1.98 -9.06
C GLU A 97 18.59 1.09 -9.03
N CYS A 98 17.74 1.28 -10.05
CA CYS A 98 16.47 0.56 -10.25
C CYS A 98 15.41 0.80 -9.16
N TRP A 99 15.55 1.84 -8.33
CA TRP A 99 14.51 2.25 -7.40
C TRP A 99 13.36 2.95 -8.13
N TRP A 100 12.14 2.55 -7.81
CA TRP A 100 10.91 3.21 -8.22
C TRP A 100 10.20 3.79 -7.01
N PHE A 101 9.61 4.98 -7.12
CA PHE A 101 8.92 5.60 -6.00
C PHE A 101 7.49 5.98 -6.39
N TYR A 102 6.53 5.59 -5.55
CA TYR A 102 5.16 6.05 -5.66
C TYR A 102 5.09 7.57 -5.48
N ASN A 103 4.34 8.28 -6.31
CA ASN A 103 4.27 9.74 -6.43
C ASN A 103 2.83 10.22 -6.58
N ASP A 104 1.99 9.79 -5.65
CA ASP A 104 0.63 10.31 -5.46
C ASP A 104 0.42 10.62 -3.97
N GLU A 105 -0.76 11.08 -3.59
CA GLU A 105 -1.16 11.29 -2.18
C GLU A 105 -0.20 12.23 -1.44
N MET A 106 0.33 13.24 -2.16
CA MET A 106 1.30 14.22 -1.67
C MET A 106 2.64 13.62 -1.19
N ALA A 107 2.94 12.36 -1.55
CA ALA A 107 4.09 11.64 -1.00
C ALA A 107 5.45 12.24 -1.42
N LEU A 108 5.54 13.04 -2.49
CA LEU A 108 6.77 13.74 -2.84
C LEU A 108 6.85 15.10 -2.13
N GLU A 109 5.74 15.81 -2.08
CA GLU A 109 5.59 17.10 -1.41
C GLU A 109 5.93 16.97 0.07
N ASP A 110 5.49 15.88 0.71
CA ASP A 110 5.85 15.52 2.08
C ASP A 110 7.35 15.34 2.26
N TRP A 111 7.97 14.55 1.39
CA TRP A 111 9.41 14.32 1.42
C TRP A 111 10.21 15.62 1.19
N MET A 112 9.72 16.48 0.29
CA MET A 112 10.33 17.77 0.00
C MET A 112 10.15 18.79 1.14
N GLY A 113 9.22 18.57 2.07
CA GLY A 113 8.81 19.61 3.02
C GLY A 113 8.13 20.80 2.34
N ALA A 114 7.47 20.55 1.20
CA ALA A 114 6.78 21.57 0.41
C ALA A 114 5.41 21.95 1.02
N THR A 115 4.84 21.06 1.81
CA THR A 115 3.51 21.19 2.43
C THR A 115 3.64 21.19 3.96
N ARG A 116 2.65 21.80 4.62
CA ARG A 116 2.53 21.88 6.07
C ARG A 116 1.08 21.64 6.44
N PHE A 117 0.85 21.13 7.64
CA PHE A 117 -0.49 21.15 8.20
C PHE A 117 -0.92 22.59 8.44
N ASP A 118 -2.19 22.85 8.18
CA ASP A 118 -2.84 24.01 8.75
C ASP A 118 -2.86 23.86 10.29
N PRO A 119 -2.54 24.91 11.07
CA PRO A 119 -2.52 24.80 12.52
C PRO A 119 -3.85 24.37 13.15
N GLN A 120 -4.98 24.76 12.55
CA GLN A 120 -6.30 24.36 13.03
C GLN A 120 -6.56 22.89 12.71
N GLU A 121 -6.24 22.45 11.48
CA GLU A 121 -6.32 21.02 11.09
C GLU A 121 -5.51 20.12 12.05
N LEU A 122 -4.29 20.54 12.40
CA LEU A 122 -3.43 19.80 13.32
C LEU A 122 -4.01 19.78 14.75
N ALA A 123 -4.56 20.90 15.23
CA ALA A 123 -5.18 20.98 16.55
C ALA A 123 -6.45 20.11 16.63
N ASP A 124 -7.27 20.11 15.58
CA ASP A 124 -8.47 19.27 15.50
C ASP A 124 -8.12 17.79 15.43
N ASN A 125 -7.02 17.46 14.74
CA ASN A 125 -6.50 16.10 14.74
C ASN A 125 -6.06 15.62 16.13
N VAL A 126 -5.31 16.44 16.86
CA VAL A 126 -4.89 16.13 18.23
C VAL A 126 -6.11 15.92 19.12
N ARG A 127 -7.11 16.82 19.04
CA ARG A 127 -8.37 16.70 19.79
C ARG A 127 -9.10 15.39 19.49
N LEU A 128 -9.25 15.04 18.21
CA LEU A 128 -9.89 13.79 17.79
C LEU A 128 -9.19 12.56 18.37
N HIS A 129 -7.86 12.55 18.43
CA HIS A 129 -7.11 11.42 19.00
C HIS A 129 -7.14 11.40 20.52
N GLN A 130 -7.23 12.56 21.19
CA GLN A 130 -7.49 12.64 22.63
C GLN A 130 -8.86 12.06 22.96
N GLU A 131 -9.91 12.44 22.23
CA GLU A 131 -11.26 11.89 22.41
C GLU A 131 -11.31 10.37 22.24
N ARG A 132 -10.63 9.85 21.21
CA ARG A 132 -10.50 8.39 20.99
C ARG A 132 -9.74 7.72 22.13
N ARG A 133 -8.59 8.27 22.53
CA ARG A 133 -7.76 7.76 23.64
C ARG A 133 -8.60 7.68 24.91
N ASP A 134 -9.31 8.75 25.25
CA ASP A 134 -10.07 8.85 26.50
C ASP A 134 -11.29 7.93 26.47
N TRP A 135 -11.97 7.82 25.33
CA TRP A 135 -13.08 6.88 25.15
C TRP A 135 -12.64 5.41 25.28
N LEU A 136 -11.47 5.06 24.74
CA LEU A 136 -10.87 3.73 24.87
C LEU A 136 -10.39 3.48 26.30
N ALA A 137 -9.70 4.45 26.91
CA ALA A 137 -9.16 4.36 28.27
C ALA A 137 -10.26 4.20 29.33
N ALA A 138 -11.40 4.89 29.17
CA ALA A 138 -12.58 4.72 30.02
C ALA A 138 -13.15 3.27 30.01
N ARG A 139 -12.74 2.45 29.05
CA ARG A 139 -13.11 1.04 28.90
C ARG A 139 -11.95 0.08 29.18
N GLY A 140 -10.82 0.59 29.67
CA GLY A 140 -9.60 -0.19 29.92
C GLY A 140 -8.85 -0.61 28.65
N ILE A 141 -9.18 -0.04 27.49
CA ILE A 141 -8.59 -0.37 26.19
C ILE A 141 -7.44 0.59 25.91
N ALA A 142 -6.27 0.06 25.56
CA ALA A 142 -5.13 0.88 25.15
C ALA A 142 -5.28 1.39 23.71
N MET A 143 -4.66 2.53 23.40
CA MET A 143 -4.59 3.07 22.04
C MET A 143 -3.12 3.20 21.63
N LEU A 144 -2.82 2.93 20.36
CA LEU A 144 -1.53 3.24 19.74
C LEU A 144 -1.73 3.73 18.30
N VAL A 145 -1.12 4.86 17.95
CA VAL A 145 -1.04 5.35 16.57
C VAL A 145 0.37 5.06 16.05
N VAL A 146 0.48 4.46 14.88
CA VAL A 146 1.74 4.05 14.26
C VAL A 146 1.79 4.62 12.84
N ILE A 147 2.85 5.38 12.55
CA ILE A 147 3.12 5.85 11.19
C ILE A 147 4.30 5.09 10.60
N VAL A 148 4.04 4.42 9.48
CA VAL A 148 5.08 3.76 8.67
C VAL A 148 5.59 4.78 7.64
N PRO A 149 6.90 5.11 7.63
CA PRO A 149 7.41 6.11 6.70
C PRO A 149 7.26 5.70 5.24
N ASN A 150 7.13 6.67 4.35
CA ASN A 150 7.18 6.40 2.93
C ASN A 150 8.59 5.95 2.51
N LYS A 151 8.66 5.17 1.43
CA LYS A 151 9.94 4.74 0.86
C LYS A 151 10.87 5.91 0.51
N LYS A 152 10.33 7.06 0.06
CA LYS A 152 11.13 8.27 -0.21
C LYS A 152 11.79 8.83 1.05
N THR A 153 11.12 8.74 2.20
CA THR A 153 11.64 9.22 3.49
C THR A 153 12.83 8.38 3.95
N VAL A 154 12.80 7.07 3.69
CA VAL A 154 13.86 6.13 4.09
C VAL A 154 14.99 6.05 3.04
N TYR A 155 14.66 6.08 1.75
CA TYR A 155 15.55 5.85 0.61
C TYR A 155 15.66 7.07 -0.33
N GLY A 156 15.51 8.27 0.21
CA GLY A 156 15.52 9.52 -0.56
C GLY A 156 16.83 9.76 -1.32
N GLU A 157 17.94 9.14 -0.89
CA GLU A 157 19.21 9.17 -1.61
C GLU A 157 19.19 8.45 -2.97
N PHE A 158 18.13 7.71 -3.31
CA PHE A 158 17.96 7.14 -4.66
C PHE A 158 16.99 7.95 -5.54
N LEU A 159 16.38 9.02 -5.03
CA LEU A 159 15.58 9.93 -5.87
C LEU A 159 16.45 10.67 -6.87
N PRO A 160 15.91 11.09 -8.04
CA PRO A 160 16.63 11.89 -9.03
C PRO A 160 17.37 13.08 -8.41
N SER A 161 18.59 13.34 -8.88
CA SER A 161 19.41 14.46 -8.40
C SER A 161 18.89 15.82 -8.86
N SER A 162 17.76 15.91 -9.55
CA SER A 162 17.02 17.16 -9.77
C SER A 162 16.06 17.49 -8.61
N LEU A 163 15.65 16.50 -7.81
CA LEU A 163 14.76 16.70 -6.66
C LEU A 163 15.57 17.08 -5.42
N ARG A 164 15.09 18.07 -4.68
CA ARG A 164 15.72 18.56 -3.44
C ARG A 164 14.65 18.77 -2.39
N LYS A 165 15.03 18.56 -1.13
CA LYS A 165 14.24 19.08 -0.02
C LYS A 165 14.17 20.60 -0.11
N MET A 166 12.97 21.14 0.01
CA MET A 166 12.73 22.56 0.17
C MET A 166 12.90 22.98 1.63
N ARG A 167 12.54 22.08 2.57
CA ARG A 167 12.65 22.28 4.01
C ARG A 167 13.03 20.98 4.70
N GLU A 168 13.69 21.07 5.83
CA GLU A 168 13.97 19.88 6.65
C GLU A 168 12.74 19.40 7.43
N THR A 169 11.92 20.34 7.92
CA THR A 169 10.66 20.02 8.62
C THR A 169 9.57 19.63 7.64
N THR A 170 9.01 18.45 7.84
CA THR A 170 7.93 17.83 7.07
C THR A 170 6.59 17.88 7.83
N ARG A 171 5.49 17.51 7.18
CA ARG A 171 4.18 17.30 7.86
C ARG A 171 4.26 16.24 8.95
N LEU A 172 5.02 15.17 8.74
CA LEU A 172 5.18 14.12 9.74
C LEU A 172 5.94 14.62 10.98
N ASP A 173 6.88 15.56 10.83
CA ASP A 173 7.52 16.21 11.99
C ASP A 173 6.54 17.05 12.81
N GLN A 174 5.64 17.76 12.12
CA GLN A 174 4.59 18.53 12.77
C GLN A 174 3.61 17.62 13.51
N LEU A 175 3.18 16.54 12.86
CA LEU A 175 2.28 15.54 13.43
C LEU A 175 2.91 14.84 14.64
N ALA A 176 4.15 14.35 14.52
CA ALA A 176 4.84 13.66 15.59
C ALA A 176 4.96 14.53 16.85
N ARG A 177 5.35 15.79 16.66
CA ARG A 177 5.44 16.78 17.75
C ARG A 177 4.07 17.04 18.38
N ALA A 178 3.04 17.28 17.57
CA ALA A 178 1.70 17.57 18.08
C ALA A 178 1.08 16.37 18.81
N MET A 179 1.32 15.14 18.35
CA MET A 179 0.90 13.91 19.03
C MET A 179 1.59 13.73 20.38
N GLU A 180 2.91 14.00 20.45
CA GLU A 180 3.68 13.95 21.70
C GLU A 180 3.18 15.02 22.69
N GLU A 181 3.08 16.27 22.27
CA GLU A 181 2.59 17.39 23.09
C GLU A 181 1.14 17.16 23.56
N GLY A 182 0.30 16.52 22.74
CA GLY A 182 -1.08 16.17 23.07
C GLY A 182 -1.24 14.92 23.96
N GLY A 183 -0.14 14.23 24.29
CA GLY A 183 -0.15 13.00 25.10
C GLY A 183 -0.81 11.81 24.39
N ILE A 184 -0.74 11.75 23.06
CA ILE A 184 -1.26 10.64 22.27
C ILE A 184 -0.17 9.56 22.18
N PRO A 185 -0.48 8.29 22.51
CA PRO A 185 0.47 7.20 22.29
C PRO A 185 0.76 7.05 20.79
N PHE A 186 1.96 7.50 20.39
CA PHE A 186 2.37 7.62 19.00
C PHE A 186 3.71 6.94 18.78
N LEU A 187 3.84 6.22 17.68
CA LEU A 187 5.07 5.55 17.25
C LEU A 187 5.40 5.94 15.82
N ASP A 188 6.41 6.80 15.68
CA ASP A 188 7.04 7.12 14.42
C ASP A 188 8.08 6.06 14.06
N LEU A 189 7.86 5.33 12.96
CA LEU A 189 8.80 4.30 12.53
C LEU A 189 9.98 4.84 11.70
N ARG A 190 10.10 6.15 11.42
CA ARG A 190 11.27 6.72 10.71
C ARG A 190 12.61 6.29 11.33
N PRO A 191 12.86 6.45 12.64
CA PRO A 191 14.13 6.04 13.23
C PRO A 191 14.37 4.53 13.13
N VAL A 192 13.30 3.72 13.24
CA VAL A 192 13.36 2.26 13.13
C VAL A 192 13.76 1.86 11.71
N MET A 193 13.12 2.45 10.70
CA MET A 193 13.38 2.12 9.30
C MET A 193 14.74 2.59 8.83
N LEU A 194 15.25 3.72 9.32
CA LEU A 194 16.61 4.17 9.04
C LEU A 194 17.67 3.21 9.61
N ARG A 195 17.46 2.68 10.82
CA ARG A 195 18.34 1.64 11.39
C ARG A 195 18.21 0.32 10.63
N ALA A 196 16.99 -0.10 10.29
CA ALA A 196 16.76 -1.33 9.54
C ALA A 196 17.45 -1.30 8.17
N LYS A 197 17.37 -0.17 7.47
CA LYS A 197 18.05 0.08 6.19
C LYS A 197 19.58 -0.07 6.29
N ALA A 198 20.18 0.35 7.41
CA ALA A 198 21.63 0.24 7.61
C ALA A 198 22.11 -1.22 7.73
N VAL A 199 21.21 -2.14 8.09
CA VAL A 199 21.50 -3.58 8.16
C VAL A 199 21.23 -4.26 6.82
N ARG A 200 20.04 -4.05 6.23
CA ARG A 200 19.62 -4.67 4.96
C ARG A 200 18.62 -3.78 4.24
N GLN A 201 18.39 -4.06 2.95
CA GLN A 201 17.27 -3.45 2.23
C GLN A 201 15.95 -3.72 2.96
N ALA A 202 15.25 -2.67 3.38
CA ALA A 202 14.03 -2.73 4.20
C ALA A 202 12.75 -2.42 3.40
N TYR A 203 12.91 -2.01 2.13
CA TYR A 203 11.83 -1.76 1.19
C TYR A 203 12.16 -2.41 -0.14
N TRP A 204 11.15 -2.86 -0.85
CA TRP A 204 11.31 -3.32 -2.23
C TRP A 204 11.68 -2.15 -3.15
N LYS A 205 12.44 -2.41 -4.20
CA LYS A 205 12.82 -1.40 -5.18
C LYS A 205 11.67 -1.05 -6.12
N THR A 206 10.89 -2.04 -6.52
CA THR A 206 9.82 -1.93 -7.52
C THR A 206 8.41 -2.01 -6.90
N ASP A 207 8.32 -1.98 -5.57
CA ASP A 207 7.07 -1.94 -4.80
C ASP A 207 7.04 -0.70 -3.88
N SER A 208 5.86 -0.17 -3.55
CA SER A 208 5.69 0.98 -2.66
C SER A 208 5.91 0.68 -1.18
N HIS A 209 5.93 -0.60 -0.79
CA HIS A 209 5.94 -1.09 0.58
C HIS A 209 7.34 -1.44 1.11
N TRP A 210 7.42 -1.56 2.43
CA TRP A 210 8.50 -2.28 3.09
C TRP A 210 8.52 -3.77 2.68
N ASN A 211 9.68 -4.42 2.80
CA ASN A 211 9.77 -5.88 2.67
C ASN A 211 9.62 -6.57 4.03
N GLU A 212 9.74 -7.89 4.07
CA GLU A 212 9.57 -8.64 5.32
C GLU A 212 10.59 -8.24 6.39
N TRP A 213 11.83 -7.89 6.00
CA TRP A 213 12.82 -7.35 6.95
C TRP A 213 12.36 -6.02 7.54
N GLY A 214 11.90 -5.08 6.70
CA GLY A 214 11.41 -3.80 7.17
C GLY A 214 10.16 -3.92 8.03
N ALA A 215 9.22 -4.77 7.63
CA ALA A 215 8.02 -5.07 8.40
C ALA A 215 8.37 -5.72 9.75
N LEU A 216 9.29 -6.70 9.79
CA LEU A 216 9.75 -7.31 11.03
C LEU A 216 10.37 -6.29 12.00
N ALA A 217 11.22 -5.40 11.49
CA ALA A 217 11.81 -4.34 12.30
C ALA A 217 10.76 -3.36 12.85
N GLY A 218 9.80 -2.95 12.02
CA GLY A 218 8.67 -2.11 12.43
C GLY A 218 7.78 -2.80 13.48
N CYS A 219 7.44 -4.06 13.25
CA CYS A 219 6.66 -4.88 14.18
C CYS A 219 7.38 -5.07 15.51
N SER A 220 8.70 -5.25 15.51
CA SER A 220 9.53 -5.35 16.72
C SER A 220 9.38 -4.09 17.59
N ALA A 221 9.44 -2.91 16.97
CA ALA A 221 9.22 -1.65 17.68
C ALA A 221 7.78 -1.47 18.19
N ILE A 222 6.77 -1.90 17.42
CA ILE A 222 5.36 -1.90 17.86
C ILE A 222 5.20 -2.81 19.10
N VAL A 223 5.73 -4.03 19.04
CA VAL A 223 5.66 -5.00 20.14
C VAL A 223 6.35 -4.47 21.39
N GLU A 224 7.53 -3.86 21.25
CA GLU A 224 8.23 -3.26 22.39
C GLU A 224 7.44 -2.11 23.01
N LYS A 225 6.81 -1.26 22.18
CA LYS A 225 5.93 -0.19 22.68
C LYS A 225 4.72 -0.76 23.43
N LEU A 226 4.12 -1.85 22.93
CA LEU A 226 2.98 -2.49 23.57
C LEU A 226 3.35 -3.20 24.88
N ARG A 227 4.58 -3.70 25.02
CA ARG A 227 5.08 -4.37 26.23
C ARG A 227 5.10 -3.46 27.45
N GLU A 228 5.18 -2.14 27.28
CA GLU A 228 5.01 -1.16 28.37
C GLU A 228 3.66 -1.35 29.09
N ARG A 229 2.60 -1.73 28.35
CA ARG A 229 1.26 -2.00 28.89
C ARG A 229 0.96 -3.48 29.10
N PHE A 230 1.57 -4.35 28.28
CA PHE A 230 1.35 -5.79 28.27
C PHE A 230 2.66 -6.54 28.54
N PRO A 231 3.19 -6.55 29.78
CA PRO A 231 4.53 -7.09 30.06
C PRO A 231 4.66 -8.61 29.83
N ALA A 232 3.54 -9.34 29.82
CA ALA A 232 3.50 -10.77 29.48
C ALA A 232 3.67 -11.05 27.97
N MET A 233 3.52 -10.04 27.10
CA MET A 233 3.70 -10.20 25.66
C MET A 233 5.17 -10.49 25.35
N PRO A 234 5.52 -11.60 24.68
CA PRO A 234 6.92 -11.92 24.37
C PRO A 234 7.49 -10.92 23.35
N PRO A 235 8.81 -10.62 23.41
CA PRO A 235 9.44 -9.76 22.43
C PRO A 235 9.35 -10.34 21.01
N LEU A 236 9.43 -9.47 20.01
CA LEU A 236 9.62 -9.86 18.63
C LEU A 236 11.07 -9.59 18.24
N ASP A 237 11.91 -10.59 18.43
CA ASP A 237 13.34 -10.51 18.18
C ASP A 237 13.65 -10.86 16.71
N PRO A 238 14.23 -9.95 15.91
CA PRO A 238 14.66 -10.25 14.55
C PRO A 238 15.69 -11.38 14.46
N ALA A 239 16.43 -11.68 15.53
CA ALA A 239 17.39 -12.80 15.56
C ALA A 239 16.71 -14.18 15.53
N ALA A 240 15.40 -14.26 15.80
CA ALA A 240 14.62 -15.49 15.68
C ALA A 240 14.23 -15.84 14.23
N TYR A 241 14.79 -15.13 13.25
CA TYR A 241 14.51 -15.27 11.83
C TYR A 241 15.81 -15.36 11.03
N THR A 242 15.79 -16.21 10.01
CA THR A 242 16.83 -16.27 8.98
C THR A 242 16.35 -15.50 7.77
N ALA A 243 17.12 -14.51 7.33
CA ALA A 243 16.78 -13.85 6.08
C ALA A 243 17.34 -14.60 4.88
N VAL A 244 16.49 -14.80 3.89
CA VAL A 244 16.79 -15.48 2.64
C VAL A 244 16.57 -14.48 1.50
N ALA A 245 17.55 -14.39 0.60
CA ALA A 245 17.40 -13.62 -0.63
C ALA A 245 16.65 -14.48 -1.66
N GLU A 246 15.60 -13.92 -2.26
CA GLU A 246 14.78 -14.60 -3.25
C GLU A 246 14.53 -13.67 -4.44
N ASN A 247 14.71 -14.17 -5.66
CA ASN A 247 14.34 -13.43 -6.86
C ASN A 247 12.83 -13.52 -7.07
N THR A 248 12.20 -12.37 -7.21
CA THR A 248 10.75 -12.24 -7.35
C THR A 248 10.42 -11.35 -8.55
N PRO A 249 9.25 -11.53 -9.18
CA PRO A 249 8.72 -10.53 -10.11
C PRO A 249 8.63 -9.17 -9.44
N GLY A 250 8.64 -8.10 -10.24
CA GLY A 250 8.48 -6.74 -9.73
C GLY A 250 7.15 -6.56 -9.00
N GLY A 251 7.17 -5.74 -7.95
CA GLY A 251 6.02 -5.50 -7.08
C GLY A 251 5.00 -4.52 -7.64
N ASP A 252 4.24 -3.88 -6.75
CA ASP A 252 3.06 -3.08 -7.12
C ASP A 252 3.35 -1.96 -8.14
N LEU A 253 4.48 -1.26 -8.04
CA LEU A 253 4.83 -0.17 -8.97
C LEU A 253 5.21 -0.73 -10.34
N ALA A 254 5.89 -1.87 -10.39
CA ALA A 254 6.12 -2.58 -11.65
C ALA A 254 4.80 -3.07 -12.25
N ALA A 255 3.87 -3.53 -11.40
CA ALA A 255 2.54 -3.97 -11.83
C ALA A 255 1.67 -2.84 -12.38
N MET A 256 1.72 -1.67 -11.74
CA MET A 256 1.09 -0.46 -12.28
C MET A 256 1.59 -0.17 -13.70
N MET A 257 2.88 -0.34 -13.98
CA MET A 257 3.44 -0.16 -15.31
C MET A 257 3.18 -1.33 -16.28
N LEU A 258 2.61 -2.44 -15.81
CA LEU A 258 2.52 -3.72 -16.52
C LEU A 258 3.92 -4.23 -16.92
N LEU A 259 4.87 -4.21 -15.99
CA LEU A 259 6.27 -4.59 -16.23
C LEU A 259 6.86 -5.48 -15.13
N GLU A 260 6.01 -6.20 -14.40
CA GLU A 260 6.38 -7.08 -13.27
C GLU A 260 7.47 -8.08 -13.69
N ASN A 261 7.30 -8.71 -14.85
CA ASN A 261 8.26 -9.69 -15.37
C ASN A 261 9.52 -9.07 -15.99
N GLN A 262 9.55 -7.74 -16.19
CA GLN A 262 10.70 -7.03 -16.77
C GLN A 262 11.50 -6.25 -15.72
N LEU A 263 10.95 -6.09 -14.52
CA LEU A 263 11.58 -5.42 -13.39
C LEU A 263 11.64 -6.38 -12.19
N PRO A 264 12.24 -7.57 -12.31
CA PRO A 264 12.39 -8.47 -11.17
C PRO A 264 13.30 -7.83 -10.12
N GLU A 265 13.13 -8.24 -8.87
CA GLU A 265 13.98 -7.79 -7.78
C GLU A 265 14.33 -8.90 -6.80
N ALA A 266 15.47 -8.73 -6.13
CA ALA A 266 15.89 -9.56 -5.02
C ALA A 266 15.16 -9.10 -3.75
N ASN A 267 14.18 -9.89 -3.33
CA ASN A 267 13.47 -9.71 -2.09
C ASN A 267 14.25 -10.30 -0.91
N VAL A 268 14.04 -9.72 0.28
CA VAL A 268 14.50 -10.27 1.56
C VAL A 268 13.29 -10.90 2.26
N ARG A 269 13.26 -12.23 2.29
CA ARG A 269 12.26 -13.03 3.00
C ARG A 269 12.78 -13.37 4.39
N MET A 270 11.95 -13.26 5.42
CA MET A 270 12.30 -13.56 6.81
C MET A 270 11.68 -14.89 7.24
N VAL A 271 12.48 -15.95 7.24
CA VAL A 271 12.03 -17.30 7.60
C VAL A 271 12.16 -17.50 9.11
N PRO A 272 11.07 -17.78 9.85
CA PRO A 272 11.15 -17.98 11.30
C PRO A 272 11.86 -19.29 11.65
N HIS A 273 12.60 -19.31 12.77
CA HIS A 273 13.24 -20.53 13.29
C HIS A 273 12.24 -21.51 13.92
N ALA A 274 11.10 -20.99 14.37
CA ALA A 274 10.01 -21.77 14.95
C ALA A 274 8.77 -21.76 14.03
N PRO A 275 7.92 -22.80 14.07
CA PRO A 275 6.64 -22.77 13.38
C PRO A 275 5.76 -21.60 13.84
N HIS A 276 4.93 -21.09 12.93
CA HIS A 276 3.90 -20.10 13.25
C HIS A 276 2.93 -20.63 14.31
N ARG A 277 2.67 -19.84 15.36
CA ARG A 277 1.64 -20.12 16.36
C ARG A 277 0.30 -19.53 15.93
N ALA A 278 0.32 -18.46 15.14
CA ALA A 278 -0.89 -17.78 14.70
C ALA A 278 -1.61 -18.58 13.61
N HIS A 279 -2.91 -18.77 13.77
CA HIS A 279 -3.77 -19.46 12.80
C HIS A 279 -5.02 -18.62 12.49
N ASP A 280 -5.70 -18.94 11.37
CA ASP A 280 -6.95 -18.27 11.01
C ASP A 280 -8.04 -18.56 12.04
N ALA A 281 -8.75 -17.50 12.45
CA ALA A 281 -9.84 -17.61 13.39
C ALA A 281 -11.17 -17.17 12.76
N PRO A 282 -12.31 -17.69 13.26
CA PRO A 282 -13.61 -17.33 12.72
C PRO A 282 -13.87 -15.82 12.75
N PRO A 283 -14.46 -15.28 11.67
CA PRO A 283 -14.82 -13.87 11.65
C PRO A 283 -15.90 -13.57 12.71
N PRO A 284 -15.86 -12.39 13.32
CA PRO A 284 -16.87 -11.97 14.28
C PRO A 284 -18.23 -11.68 13.58
N PRO A 285 -19.34 -11.66 14.35
CA PRO A 285 -20.70 -11.57 13.80
C PRO A 285 -21.10 -10.19 13.26
N TRP A 286 -20.21 -9.18 13.33
CA TRP A 286 -20.45 -7.85 12.78
C TRP A 286 -20.02 -7.74 11.32
N LYS A 287 -20.58 -6.77 10.58
CA LYS A 287 -20.22 -6.53 9.16
C LYS A 287 -18.84 -5.89 9.05
N ASP A 288 -18.01 -6.37 8.12
CA ASP A 288 -16.73 -5.76 7.81
C ASP A 288 -16.93 -4.30 7.36
N PRO A 289 -16.36 -3.30 8.06
CA PRO A 289 -16.56 -1.89 7.73
C PRO A 289 -15.85 -1.46 6.43
N ALA A 290 -14.87 -2.23 5.94
CA ALA A 290 -14.25 -1.94 4.65
C ALA A 290 -15.09 -2.50 3.49
N ASP A 291 -15.50 -3.77 3.59
CA ASP A 291 -16.29 -4.49 2.57
C ASP A 291 -15.76 -4.32 1.13
N LEU A 292 -14.42 -4.35 0.98
CA LEU A 292 -13.74 -4.14 -0.30
C LEU A 292 -13.23 -5.49 -0.88
N PRO A 293 -13.50 -5.79 -2.17
CA PRO A 293 -12.92 -6.95 -2.85
C PRO A 293 -11.39 -6.99 -2.74
N GLY A 294 -10.83 -8.15 -2.38
CA GLY A 294 -9.39 -8.32 -2.17
C GLY A 294 -8.81 -7.65 -0.91
N ARG A 295 -9.63 -6.95 -0.13
CA ARG A 295 -9.22 -6.17 1.06
C ARG A 295 -10.11 -6.46 2.27
N ARG A 296 -10.60 -7.69 2.36
CA ARG A 296 -11.43 -8.19 3.45
C ARG A 296 -10.64 -8.20 4.77
N ARG A 297 -11.36 -8.10 5.89
CA ARG A 297 -10.80 -8.28 7.23
C ARG A 297 -10.04 -9.60 7.35
N ILE A 298 -8.98 -9.58 8.15
CA ILE A 298 -8.21 -10.76 8.52
C ILE A 298 -8.33 -10.96 10.03
N VAL A 299 -8.56 -12.20 10.46
CA VAL A 299 -8.70 -12.54 11.88
C VAL A 299 -7.75 -13.70 12.18
N LYS A 300 -6.84 -13.49 13.12
CA LYS A 300 -5.87 -14.49 13.57
C LYS A 300 -6.01 -14.74 15.07
N ALA A 301 -5.63 -15.93 15.52
CA ALA A 301 -5.58 -16.30 16.92
C ALA A 301 -4.30 -17.06 17.27
N VAL A 302 -3.92 -16.99 18.53
CA VAL A 302 -2.86 -17.78 19.16
C VAL A 302 -3.46 -18.40 20.42
N ASP A 303 -3.27 -19.69 20.63
CA ASP A 303 -3.81 -20.44 21.78
C ASP A 303 -3.02 -20.13 23.07
N ASP A 304 -3.08 -18.88 23.52
CA ASP A 304 -2.36 -18.38 24.69
C ASP A 304 -3.16 -17.26 25.35
N ASN A 305 -3.90 -17.62 26.40
CA ASN A 305 -4.79 -16.69 27.10
C ASN A 305 -4.07 -15.55 27.85
N SER A 306 -2.74 -15.62 27.99
CA SER A 306 -1.95 -14.54 28.60
C SER A 306 -1.73 -13.35 27.66
N LEU A 307 -1.89 -13.55 26.34
CA LEU A 307 -1.69 -12.51 25.34
C LEU A 307 -2.92 -11.60 25.20
N PRO A 308 -2.74 -10.30 24.87
CA PRO A 308 -3.85 -9.39 24.68
C PRO A 308 -4.61 -9.68 23.37
N ARG A 309 -5.82 -9.11 23.26
CA ARG A 309 -6.59 -8.98 22.02
C ARG A 309 -6.27 -7.65 21.35
N ALA A 310 -6.11 -7.64 20.04
CA ALA A 310 -5.87 -6.42 19.29
C ALA A 310 -6.86 -6.21 18.15
N LEU A 311 -7.20 -4.94 17.92
CA LEU A 311 -7.94 -4.47 16.76
C LEU A 311 -7.07 -3.45 16.00
N PHE A 312 -6.78 -3.75 14.74
CA PHE A 312 -5.96 -2.93 13.85
C PHE A 312 -6.84 -2.23 12.81
N PHE A 313 -6.73 -0.92 12.73
CA PHE A 313 -7.17 -0.09 11.62
C PHE A 313 -5.95 0.22 10.76
N ARG A 314 -5.88 -0.30 9.54
CA ARG A 314 -4.62 -0.41 8.80
C ARG A 314 -4.79 -0.29 7.29
N ASP A 315 -3.68 -0.12 6.57
CA ASP A 315 -3.64 -0.08 5.10
C ASP A 315 -2.78 -1.20 4.48
N SER A 316 -2.34 -1.05 3.24
CA SER A 316 -1.56 -2.08 2.56
C SER A 316 -0.23 -2.40 3.25
N PHE A 317 0.39 -1.46 3.99
CA PHE A 317 1.62 -1.72 4.76
C PHE A 317 1.41 -2.78 5.84
N GLY A 318 0.25 -2.77 6.50
CA GLY A 318 -0.12 -3.79 7.47
C GLY A 318 -0.07 -5.22 6.91
N SER A 319 -0.19 -5.43 5.60
CA SER A 319 -0.21 -6.76 4.99
C SER A 319 1.07 -7.56 5.26
N GLN A 320 2.24 -6.93 5.13
CA GLN A 320 3.54 -7.56 5.43
C GLN A 320 3.81 -7.66 6.94
N ALA A 321 3.08 -6.91 7.76
CA ALA A 321 3.22 -6.93 9.21
C ALA A 321 2.40 -8.05 9.88
N ILE A 322 1.28 -8.47 9.26
CA ILE A 322 0.35 -9.47 9.83
C ILE A 322 1.05 -10.75 10.29
N PRO A 323 1.94 -11.40 9.50
CA PRO A 323 2.59 -12.64 9.93
C PRO A 323 3.43 -12.51 11.21
N PHE A 324 3.92 -11.30 11.52
CA PHE A 324 4.72 -11.04 12.72
C PHE A 324 3.86 -10.58 13.90
N LEU A 325 2.91 -9.69 13.65
CA LEU A 325 2.04 -9.14 14.70
C LEU A 325 1.04 -10.17 15.22
N ALA A 326 0.47 -11.01 14.33
CA ALA A 326 -0.53 -12.00 14.71
C ALA A 326 -0.02 -13.00 15.77
N GLU A 327 1.29 -13.25 15.79
CA GLU A 327 1.98 -14.13 16.75
C GLU A 327 2.05 -13.55 18.18
N ARG A 328 1.59 -12.31 18.40
CA ARG A 328 1.72 -11.58 19.68
C ARG A 328 0.39 -11.31 20.37
N PHE A 329 -0.71 -11.78 19.81
CA PHE A 329 -2.04 -11.58 20.35
C PHE A 329 -2.79 -12.92 20.42
N ARG A 330 -3.54 -13.16 21.49
CA ARG A 330 -4.45 -14.32 21.56
C ARG A 330 -5.52 -14.24 20.47
N ARG A 331 -5.87 -13.01 20.08
CA ARG A 331 -6.75 -12.71 18.96
C ARG A 331 -6.37 -11.35 18.36
N SER A 332 -6.20 -11.29 17.05
CA SER A 332 -5.94 -10.05 16.32
C SER A 332 -6.91 -9.92 15.14
N VAL A 333 -7.51 -8.75 15.00
CA VAL A 333 -8.42 -8.41 13.90
C VAL A 333 -7.81 -7.25 13.11
N PHE A 334 -7.62 -7.44 11.81
CA PHE A 334 -7.03 -6.44 10.92
C PHE A 334 -8.09 -5.94 9.92
N LEU A 335 -8.40 -4.65 9.97
CA LEU A 335 -9.40 -4.00 9.13
C LEU A 335 -8.72 -3.13 8.06
N TRP A 336 -9.15 -3.23 6.81
CA TRP A 336 -8.67 -2.35 5.73
C TRP A 336 -9.38 -0.99 5.77
N THR A 337 -9.14 -0.21 6.81
CA THR A 337 -9.70 1.14 6.97
C THR A 337 -8.97 1.89 8.08
N HIS A 338 -8.79 3.20 7.92
CA HIS A 338 -8.35 4.11 9.00
C HIS A 338 -9.52 4.71 9.78
N ARG A 339 -10.76 4.46 9.34
CA ARG A 339 -11.96 5.02 9.97
C ARG A 339 -12.24 4.32 11.30
N PHE A 340 -12.19 5.07 12.39
CA PHE A 340 -12.53 4.56 13.71
C PHE A 340 -14.01 4.15 13.78
N ASN A 341 -14.29 2.93 14.23
CA ASN A 341 -15.64 2.41 14.38
C ASN A 341 -15.87 1.93 15.83
N PRO A 342 -16.55 2.74 16.68
CA PRO A 342 -16.85 2.38 18.06
C PRO A 342 -17.68 1.10 18.19
N GLY A 343 -18.61 0.83 17.26
CA GLY A 343 -19.44 -0.37 17.26
C GLY A 343 -18.62 -1.64 17.13
N VAL A 344 -17.62 -1.64 16.25
CA VAL A 344 -16.67 -2.74 16.11
C VAL A 344 -15.81 -2.91 17.37
N VAL A 345 -15.33 -1.81 17.97
CA VAL A 345 -14.56 -1.88 19.22
C VAL A 345 -15.38 -2.50 20.35
N LEU A 346 -16.64 -2.07 20.52
CA LEU A 346 -17.54 -2.61 21.54
C LEU A 346 -17.85 -4.09 21.32
N ALA A 347 -18.00 -4.52 20.07
CA ALA A 347 -18.29 -5.91 19.75
C ALA A 347 -17.05 -6.82 19.89
N GLU A 348 -15.89 -6.36 19.43
CA GLU A 348 -14.64 -7.12 19.46
C GLU A 348 -14.00 -7.16 20.86
N ARG A 349 -14.26 -6.15 21.70
CA ARG A 349 -13.68 -6.00 23.05
C ARG A 349 -12.16 -6.24 23.07
N PRO A 350 -11.39 -5.47 22.28
CA PRO A 350 -9.94 -5.62 22.28
C PRO A 350 -9.32 -5.08 23.56
N ASP A 351 -8.13 -5.56 23.92
CA ASP A 351 -7.31 -4.99 24.99
C ASP A 351 -6.52 -3.77 24.47
N VAL A 352 -6.28 -3.70 23.15
CA VAL A 352 -5.64 -2.58 22.46
C VAL A 352 -6.20 -2.32 21.07
N VAL A 353 -6.36 -1.04 20.71
CA VAL A 353 -6.64 -0.57 19.35
C VAL A 353 -5.39 0.08 18.76
N ILE A 354 -4.98 -0.39 17.58
CA ILE A 354 -3.82 0.15 16.85
C ILE A 354 -4.31 0.79 15.55
N PHE A 355 -3.94 2.05 15.33
CA PHE A 355 -4.08 2.73 14.05
C PHE A 355 -2.73 2.69 13.34
N GLU A 356 -2.62 1.91 12.28
CA GLU A 356 -1.45 1.85 11.41
C GLU A 356 -1.76 2.64 10.14
N ALA A 357 -0.87 3.55 9.77
CA ALA A 357 -0.98 4.25 8.49
C ALA A 357 0.39 4.49 7.87
N ALA A 358 0.48 4.33 6.55
CA ALA A 358 1.59 4.87 5.78
C ALA A 358 1.66 6.40 5.94
N GLU A 359 2.86 6.97 5.87
CA GLU A 359 3.09 8.42 5.99
C GLU A 359 2.25 9.25 5.03
N ARG A 360 2.01 8.76 3.80
CA ARG A 360 1.13 9.44 2.82
C ARG A 360 -0.35 9.47 3.25
N TYR A 361 -0.75 8.60 4.16
CA TYR A 361 -2.08 8.57 4.78
C TYR A 361 -2.11 9.23 6.17
N GLN A 362 -1.11 10.04 6.51
CA GLN A 362 -1.09 10.81 7.75
C GLN A 362 -2.31 11.74 7.93
N HIS A 363 -3.02 12.09 6.86
CA HIS A 363 -4.30 12.81 6.92
C HIS A 363 -5.51 11.88 7.07
N ALA A 364 -5.42 10.63 6.61
CA ALA A 364 -6.53 9.67 6.64
C ALA A 364 -6.88 9.26 8.08
N ILE A 365 -5.90 9.28 8.99
CA ILE A 365 -6.12 9.08 10.43
C ILE A 365 -7.00 10.19 11.05
N PHE A 366 -7.24 11.29 10.33
CA PHE A 366 -8.11 12.41 10.74
C PHE A 366 -9.59 12.13 10.43
N SER A 367 -9.90 11.04 9.72
CA SER A 367 -11.27 10.74 9.30
C SER A 367 -12.19 10.60 10.51
N PRO A 368 -13.34 11.31 10.56
CA PRO A 368 -14.30 11.17 11.65
C PRO A 368 -14.87 9.75 11.73
N SER A 369 -15.39 9.38 12.91
CA SER A 369 -16.03 8.08 13.12
C SER A 369 -17.32 7.94 12.29
N GLU A 370 -17.74 6.70 12.00
CA GLU A 370 -19.08 6.49 11.45
C GLU A 370 -20.14 7.00 12.42
N GLY A 371 -20.99 7.94 11.95
CA GLY A 371 -22.10 8.50 12.73
C GLY A 371 -21.79 9.77 13.53
N GLY A 372 -20.57 10.32 13.46
CA GLY A 372 -20.26 11.65 14.00
C GLY A 372 -20.70 12.76 13.03
N ARG A 373 -21.60 13.65 13.47
CA ARG A 373 -21.86 14.92 12.76
C ARG A 373 -20.60 15.81 12.83
N PRO A 374 -20.38 16.66 11.80
CA PRO A 374 -19.24 17.56 11.71
C PRO A 374 -19.12 18.51 12.90
#